data_AF-A0A951I2Y2-F1
#
_entry.id   AF-A0A951I2Y2-F1
#
_cell.length_a   1.000
_cell.length_b   1.000
_cell.length_c   1.000
_cell.angle_alpha   90.00
_cell.angle_beta   90.00
_cell.angle_gamma   90.00
#
_symmetry.space_group_name_H-M   'P 1'
#
loop_
_entity.id
_entity.type
_entity.pdbx_description
1 polymer ?
#
loop_
_entity_poly.entity_id
_entity_poly.type
_entity_poly.pdbx_seq_one_letter_code
_entity_poly.pdbx_strand_id
1 'polypeptide(L)'
;MSTNRFIRDGKSAWQRLEELLELLDRSSLRRLHREEVRELGRIYRRTASDLAIARAETRDPRLINYLNSLVIRAHGRIYRADAQGGHRIRKFFTRDFPQTFRRRWRYTALAFAVCWLCGAAAFIGTWRDPDFSEFAGIPPGFRHVI
;
A
#
# COMPACT_ATOMS: atom_id res chain seq x y z
N MET A 1 -5.98 40.51 16.57
CA MET A 1 -6.51 40.06 17.88
C MET A 1 -5.34 39.64 18.76
N SER A 2 -5.36 39.86 20.07
CA SER A 2 -4.25 39.43 20.96
C SER A 2 -4.07 37.90 20.89
N THR A 3 -2.89 37.42 20.49
CA THR A 3 -2.53 35.99 20.34
C THR A 3 -3.01 35.09 21.49
N ASN A 4 -2.97 35.62 22.73
CA ASN A 4 -3.43 34.90 23.92
C ASN A 4 -4.94 34.55 23.92
N ARG A 5 -5.81 35.39 23.33
CA ARG A 5 -7.24 35.07 23.21
C ARG A 5 -7.48 33.94 22.22
N PHE A 6 -6.81 33.99 21.07
CA PHE A 6 -6.89 32.93 20.05
C PHE A 6 -6.49 31.57 20.63
N ILE A 7 -5.37 31.52 21.37
CA ILE A 7 -4.90 30.29 22.02
C ILE A 7 -5.93 29.81 23.06
N ARG A 8 -6.48 30.70 23.87
CA ARG A 8 -7.44 30.31 24.93
C ARG A 8 -8.74 29.76 24.35
N ASP A 9 -9.25 30.38 23.29
CA ASP A 9 -10.53 30.00 22.68
C ASP A 9 -10.41 28.75 21.78
N GLY A 10 -9.21 28.49 21.22
CA GLY A 10 -8.92 27.31 20.41
C GLY A 10 -8.55 26.06 21.22
N LYS A 11 -7.95 26.23 22.40
CA LYS A 11 -7.41 25.12 23.21
C LYS A 11 -8.43 24.03 23.53
N SER A 12 -9.67 24.40 23.85
CA SER A 12 -10.74 23.43 24.15
C SER A 12 -11.09 22.55 22.94
N ALA A 13 -11.11 23.14 21.74
CA ALA A 13 -11.35 22.40 20.50
C ALA A 13 -10.20 21.46 20.16
N TRP A 14 -8.95 21.89 20.38
CA TRP A 14 -7.76 21.07 20.12
C TRP A 14 -7.67 19.88 21.09
N GLN A 15 -7.95 20.11 22.38
CA GLN A 15 -8.03 19.03 23.38
C GLN A 15 -9.12 18.03 23.04
N ARG A 16 -10.30 18.50 22.62
CA ARG A 16 -11.38 17.61 22.19
C ARG A 16 -11.01 16.77 20.97
N LEU A 17 -10.29 17.35 20.01
CA LEU A 17 -9.77 16.61 18.86
C LEU A 17 -8.78 15.52 19.30
N GLU A 18 -7.89 15.85 20.25
CA GLU A 18 -6.90 14.92 20.79
C GLU A 18 -7.58 13.74 21.50
N GLU A 19 -8.58 13.97 22.34
CA GLU A 19 -9.39 12.91 22.96
C GLU A 19 -10.04 11.98 21.93
N LEU A 20 -10.67 12.56 20.90
CA LEU A 20 -11.29 11.77 19.83
C LEU A 20 -10.25 10.95 19.06
N LEU A 21 -9.04 11.48 18.86
CA LEU A 21 -7.94 10.76 18.22
C LEU A 21 -7.38 9.63 19.10
N GLU A 22 -7.33 9.80 20.42
CA GLU A 22 -6.91 8.74 21.34
C GLU A 22 -7.92 7.59 21.38
N LEU A 23 -9.22 7.91 21.39
CA LEU A 23 -10.28 6.90 21.27
C LEU A 23 -10.16 6.12 19.95
N LEU A 24 -9.77 6.82 18.87
CA LEU A 24 -9.47 6.26 17.55
C LEU A 24 -8.15 5.51 17.42
N ASP A 25 -7.22 5.71 18.35
CA ASP A 25 -6.00 4.91 18.42
C ASP A 25 -6.30 3.55 19.05
N ARG A 26 -7.25 3.49 20.00
CA ARG A 26 -7.72 2.24 20.63
C ARG A 26 -8.82 1.52 19.85
N SER A 27 -9.54 2.23 18.96
CA SER A 27 -10.68 1.68 18.23
C SER A 27 -10.67 2.06 16.74
N SER A 28 -11.33 1.28 15.89
CA SER A 28 -11.44 1.63 14.46
C SER A 28 -12.49 2.71 14.26
N LEU A 29 -12.29 3.60 13.27
CA LEU A 29 -13.30 4.57 12.81
C LEU A 29 -14.67 3.95 12.53
N ARG A 30 -14.74 2.65 12.18
CA ARG A 30 -15.98 1.90 12.00
C ARG A 30 -16.80 1.69 13.27
N ARG A 31 -16.20 1.81 14.44
CA ARG A 31 -16.87 1.65 15.74
C ARG A 31 -17.42 2.97 16.28
N LEU A 32 -17.03 4.12 15.71
CA LEU A 32 -17.60 5.40 16.12
C LEU A 32 -19.00 5.59 15.57
N HIS A 33 -19.82 6.28 16.36
CA HIS A 33 -21.13 6.69 15.92
C HIS A 33 -21.03 7.73 14.81
N ARG A 34 -22.05 7.77 13.93
CA ARG A 34 -22.09 8.70 12.79
C ARG A 34 -21.92 10.16 13.22
N GLU A 35 -22.43 10.49 14.41
CA GLU A 35 -22.34 11.82 15.01
C GLU A 35 -20.90 12.18 15.39
N GLU A 36 -20.17 11.26 16.01
CA GLU A 36 -18.76 11.46 16.40
C GLU A 36 -17.85 11.62 15.16
N VAL A 37 -18.13 10.88 14.08
CA VAL A 37 -17.40 11.04 12.81
C VAL A 37 -17.65 12.43 12.20
N ARG A 38 -18.88 12.94 12.27
CA ARG A 38 -19.21 14.30 11.82
C ARG A 38 -18.56 15.35 12.71
N GLU A 39 -18.56 15.13 14.02
CA GLU A 39 -17.90 16.01 14.99
C GLU A 39 -16.39 16.08 14.72
N LEU A 40 -15.73 14.94 14.55
CA LEU A 40 -14.32 14.84 14.18
C LEU A 40 -14.00 15.67 12.93
N GLY A 41 -14.79 15.50 11.86
CA GLY A 41 -14.62 16.26 10.61
C GLY A 41 -14.87 17.76 10.75
N ARG A 42 -15.75 18.18 11.68
CA ARG A 42 -15.97 19.61 12.00
C ARG A 42 -14.79 20.19 12.76
N ILE A 43 -14.35 19.52 13.83
CA ILE A 43 -13.25 19.98 14.68
C ILE A 43 -11.94 20.01 13.88
N TYR A 44 -11.67 18.99 13.06
CA TYR A 44 -10.51 18.95 12.15
C TYR A 44 -10.44 20.20 11.25
N ARG A 45 -11.54 20.57 10.59
CA ARG A 45 -11.57 21.75 9.70
C ARG A 45 -11.28 23.03 10.47
N ARG A 46 -11.83 23.17 11.67
CA ARG A 46 -11.55 24.30 12.57
C ARG A 46 -10.06 24.35 12.94
N THR A 47 -9.47 23.23 13.35
CA THR A 47 -8.04 23.15 13.70
C THR A 47 -7.13 23.45 12.50
N ALA A 48 -7.51 23.04 11.29
CA ALA A 48 -6.78 23.38 10.08
C ALA A 48 -6.80 24.89 9.78
N SER A 49 -7.96 25.55 9.98
CA SER A 49 -8.07 27.00 9.92
C SER A 49 -7.23 27.68 11.01
N ASP A 50 -7.26 27.17 12.24
CA ASP A 50 -6.45 27.67 13.35
C ASP A 50 -4.95 27.56 13.05
N LEU A 51 -4.50 26.47 12.42
CA LEU A 51 -3.12 26.30 11.97
C LEU A 51 -2.72 27.34 10.91
N ALA A 52 -3.62 27.66 9.97
CA ALA A 52 -3.37 28.67 8.95
C ALA A 52 -3.24 30.08 9.59
N ILE A 53 -4.13 30.41 10.51
CA ILE A 53 -4.08 31.67 11.28
C ILE A 53 -2.81 31.72 12.12
N ALA A 54 -2.46 30.64 12.83
CA ALA A 54 -1.24 30.56 13.62
C ALA A 54 -0.01 30.80 12.74
N ARG A 55 0.08 30.20 11.55
CA ARG A 55 1.19 30.43 10.61
C ARG A 55 1.27 31.89 10.11
N ALA A 56 0.12 32.55 9.91
CA ALA A 56 0.07 33.91 9.39
C ALA A 56 0.34 34.98 10.47
N GLU A 57 -0.26 34.83 11.66
CA GLU A 57 -0.26 35.86 12.71
C GLU A 57 0.69 35.53 13.88
N THR A 58 0.86 34.25 14.20
CA THR A 58 1.55 33.79 15.42
C THR A 58 2.83 33.04 15.05
N ARG A 59 3.94 33.76 14.96
CA ARG A 59 5.28 33.19 14.66
C ARG A 59 5.86 32.25 15.74
N ASP A 60 5.04 31.68 16.63
CA ASP A 60 5.47 30.68 17.61
C ASP A 60 5.60 29.29 16.95
N PRO A 61 6.82 28.76 16.79
CA PRO A 61 7.04 27.47 16.15
C PRO A 61 6.44 26.30 16.94
N ARG A 62 6.31 26.42 18.27
CA ARG A 62 5.78 25.34 19.12
C ARG A 62 4.30 25.12 18.87
N LEU A 63 3.53 26.21 18.82
CA LEU A 63 2.10 26.17 18.53
C LEU A 63 1.83 25.64 17.12
N ILE A 64 2.60 26.12 16.12
CA ILE A 64 2.46 25.66 14.74
C ILE A 64 2.73 24.16 14.65
N ASN A 65 3.80 23.66 15.28
CA ASN A 65 4.14 22.24 15.26
C ASN A 65 3.09 21.37 15.96
N TYR A 66 2.55 21.84 17.09
CA TYR A 66 1.47 21.15 17.81
C TYR A 66 0.20 21.04 16.96
N LEU A 67 -0.26 22.14 16.36
CA LEU A 67 -1.45 22.13 15.50
C LEU A 67 -1.23 21.30 14.24
N ASN A 68 -0.03 21.37 13.66
CA ASN A 68 0.33 20.59 12.48
C ASN A 68 0.31 19.08 12.76
N SER A 69 0.87 18.63 13.88
CA SER A 69 0.87 17.21 14.24
C SER A 69 -0.55 16.68 14.47
N LEU A 70 -1.40 17.48 15.12
CA LEU A 70 -2.80 17.15 15.39
C LEU A 70 -3.60 16.99 14.08
N VAL A 71 -3.43 17.94 13.14
CA VAL A 71 -4.06 17.91 11.82
C VAL A 71 -3.59 16.69 11.01
N ILE A 72 -2.29 16.39 11.00
CA ILE A 72 -1.75 15.22 10.28
C ILE A 72 -2.31 13.91 10.84
N ARG A 73 -2.36 13.76 12.17
CA ARG A 73 -2.95 12.57 12.82
C ARG A 73 -4.43 12.41 12.45
N ALA A 74 -5.20 13.49 12.52
CA ALA A 74 -6.61 13.48 12.15
C ALA A 74 -6.83 13.15 10.67
N HIS A 75 -6.05 13.76 9.77
CA HIS A 75 -6.10 13.48 8.34
C HIS A 75 -5.82 12.00 8.05
N GLY A 76 -4.76 11.46 8.67
CA GLY A 76 -4.42 10.05 8.56
C GLY A 76 -5.56 9.13 9.00
N ARG A 77 -6.30 9.46 10.05
CA ARG A 77 -7.46 8.66 10.49
C ARG A 77 -8.63 8.80 9.51
N ILE A 78 -9.09 10.03 9.24
CA ILE A 78 -10.24 10.30 8.37
C ILE A 78 -10.08 9.67 6.99
N TYR A 79 -8.91 9.81 6.38
CA TYR A 79 -8.66 9.36 5.01
C TYR A 79 -8.04 7.94 4.93
N ARG A 80 -7.31 7.43 5.94
CA ARG A 80 -6.86 6.01 5.93
C ARG A 80 -7.92 5.03 6.39
N ALA A 81 -9.01 5.43 7.06
CA ALA A 81 -10.14 4.51 7.25
C ALA A 81 -10.76 4.07 5.92
N ASP A 82 -10.64 4.89 4.88
CA ASP A 82 -10.98 4.53 3.51
C ASP A 82 -9.90 3.70 2.79
N ALA A 83 -8.73 3.50 3.42
CA ALA A 83 -7.70 2.59 2.94
C ALA A 83 -8.08 1.12 3.19
N GLN A 84 -9.22 0.72 2.62
CA GLN A 84 -9.50 -0.66 2.23
C GLN A 84 -8.39 -1.25 1.33
N GLY A 85 -7.47 -0.42 0.82
CA GLY A 85 -6.34 -0.81 -0.02
C GLY A 85 -5.50 -1.96 0.54
N GLY A 86 -5.10 -1.93 1.82
CA GLY A 86 -4.29 -3.00 2.41
C GLY A 86 -5.02 -4.36 2.47
N HIS A 87 -6.29 -4.34 2.88
CA HIS A 87 -7.13 -5.55 2.90
C HIS A 87 -7.45 -6.03 1.48
N ARG A 88 -7.64 -5.11 0.53
CA ARG A 88 -7.93 -5.42 -0.88
C ARG A 88 -6.70 -5.99 -1.60
N ILE A 89 -5.50 -5.48 -1.33
CA ILE A 89 -4.23 -6.07 -1.81
C ILE A 89 -4.05 -7.48 -1.24
N ARG A 90 -4.27 -7.67 0.08
CA ARG A 90 -4.19 -9.00 0.69
C ARG A 90 -5.22 -9.96 0.08
N LYS A 91 -6.47 -9.53 -0.08
CA LYS A 91 -7.55 -10.31 -0.71
C LYS A 91 -7.25 -10.64 -2.17
N PHE A 92 -6.67 -9.70 -2.92
CA PHE A 92 -6.24 -9.91 -4.29
C PHE A 92 -5.18 -11.01 -4.38
N PHE A 93 -4.14 -10.95 -3.52
CA PHE A 93 -3.08 -11.96 -3.48
C PHE A 93 -3.53 -13.33 -2.98
N THR A 94 -4.41 -13.38 -1.97
CA THR A 94 -4.88 -14.67 -1.39
C THR A 94 -6.06 -15.29 -2.12
N ARG A 95 -6.88 -14.52 -2.84
CA ARG A 95 -8.14 -15.02 -3.42
C ARG A 95 -8.19 -14.85 -4.93
N ASP A 96 -8.00 -13.63 -5.43
CA ASP A 96 -8.21 -13.34 -6.85
C ASP A 96 -7.07 -13.89 -7.73
N PHE A 97 -5.83 -13.79 -7.24
CA PHE A 97 -4.63 -14.29 -7.91
C PHE A 97 -4.63 -15.83 -8.10
N PRO A 98 -4.78 -16.67 -7.05
CA PRO A 98 -4.75 -18.12 -7.19
C PRO A 98 -5.97 -18.68 -7.94
N GLN A 99 -7.11 -17.99 -7.90
CA GLN A 99 -8.31 -18.37 -8.63
C GLN A 99 -8.15 -18.10 -10.14
N THR A 100 -7.53 -16.97 -10.49
CA THR A 100 -7.22 -16.63 -11.88
C THR A 100 -6.14 -17.52 -12.48
N PHE A 101 -5.12 -17.86 -11.68
CA PHE A 101 -4.06 -18.77 -12.07
C PHE A 101 -4.58 -20.19 -12.35
N ARG A 102 -5.41 -20.74 -11.45
CA ARG A 102 -6.04 -22.07 -11.66
C ARG A 102 -6.91 -22.12 -12.91
N ARG A 103 -7.58 -21.03 -13.27
CA ARG A 103 -8.45 -20.98 -14.46
C ARG A 103 -7.66 -21.00 -15.78
N ARG A 104 -6.39 -20.59 -15.78
CA ARG A 104 -5.54 -20.51 -16.99
C ARG A 104 -4.35 -21.48 -17.02
N TRP A 105 -4.13 -22.24 -15.94
CA TRP A 105 -3.03 -23.21 -15.81
C TRP A 105 -2.96 -24.23 -16.96
N ARG A 106 -4.09 -24.58 -17.59
CA ARG A 106 -4.13 -25.53 -18.72
C ARG A 106 -3.32 -25.07 -19.94
N TYR A 107 -3.32 -23.76 -20.24
CA TYR A 107 -2.53 -23.22 -21.36
C TYR A 107 -1.04 -23.13 -21.02
N THR A 108 -0.71 -22.73 -19.80
CA THR A 108 0.68 -22.71 -19.32
C THR A 108 1.28 -24.12 -19.26
N ALA A 109 0.51 -25.10 -18.78
CA ALA A 109 0.92 -26.50 -18.74
C ALA A 109 1.10 -27.08 -20.16
N LEU A 110 0.25 -26.72 -21.12
CA LEU A 110 0.39 -27.15 -22.51
C LEU A 110 1.66 -26.58 -23.15
N ALA A 111 1.92 -25.28 -22.99
CA ALA A 111 3.14 -24.65 -23.51
C ALA A 111 4.40 -25.24 -22.86
N PHE A 112 4.36 -25.49 -21.55
CA PHE A 112 5.44 -26.14 -20.83
C PHE A 112 5.66 -27.58 -21.33
N ALA A 113 4.59 -28.35 -21.53
CA ALA A 113 4.66 -29.71 -22.06
C ALA A 113 5.25 -29.74 -23.48
N VAL A 114 4.84 -28.82 -24.36
CA VAL A 114 5.40 -28.72 -25.72
C VAL A 114 6.89 -28.36 -25.67
N CYS A 115 7.27 -27.36 -24.87
CA CYS A 115 8.67 -26.97 -24.71
C CYS A 115 9.52 -28.12 -24.16
N TRP A 116 9.00 -28.81 -23.13
CA TRP A 116 9.67 -29.96 -22.52
C TRP A 116 9.78 -31.14 -23.49
N LEU A 117 8.74 -31.41 -24.27
CA LEU A 117 8.76 -32.46 -25.30
C LEU A 117 9.77 -32.15 -26.40
N CYS A 118 9.82 -30.90 -26.87
CA CYS A 118 10.82 -30.45 -27.84
C CYS A 118 12.25 -30.56 -27.28
N GLY A 119 12.47 -30.12 -26.03
CA GLY A 119 13.77 -30.21 -25.37
C GLY A 119 14.21 -31.66 -25.14
N ALA A 120 13.28 -32.53 -24.71
CA ALA A 120 13.54 -33.95 -24.52
C ALA A 120 13.81 -34.66 -25.85
N ALA A 121 13.09 -34.32 -26.92
CA ALA A 121 13.32 -34.86 -28.26
C ALA A 121 14.69 -34.43 -28.81
N ALA A 122 15.07 -33.16 -28.63
CA ALA A 122 16.40 -32.67 -29.00
C ALA A 122 17.51 -33.38 -28.19
N PHE A 123 17.32 -33.55 -26.89
CA PHE A 123 18.28 -34.24 -26.02
C PHE A 123 18.46 -35.72 -26.41
N ILE A 124 17.35 -36.44 -26.64
CA ILE A 124 17.39 -37.85 -27.07
C ILE A 124 17.98 -37.99 -28.48
N GLY A 125 17.67 -37.06 -29.39
CA GLY A 125 18.23 -37.01 -30.74
C GLY A 125 19.75 -36.87 -30.72
N THR A 126 20.28 -35.91 -29.97
CA THR A 126 21.73 -35.72 -29.80
C THR A 126 22.40 -36.93 -29.13
N TRP A 127 21.69 -37.67 -28.28
CA TRP A 127 22.26 -38.83 -27.57
C TRP A 127 22.27 -40.12 -28.41
N ARG A 128 21.41 -40.22 -29.43
CA ARG A 128 21.29 -41.43 -30.28
C ARG A 128 22.07 -41.36 -31.59
N ASP A 129 22.38 -40.17 -32.12
CA ASP A 129 23.03 -40.03 -33.43
C ASP A 129 24.15 -38.96 -33.43
N PRO A 130 25.43 -39.35 -33.56
CA PRO A 130 26.56 -38.41 -33.66
C PRO A 130 26.50 -37.47 -34.87
N ASP A 131 25.79 -37.86 -35.95
CA ASP A 131 25.66 -37.07 -37.18
C ASP A 131 24.70 -35.86 -37.06
N PHE A 132 23.83 -35.82 -36.04
CA PHE A 132 22.94 -34.67 -35.82
C PHE A 132 23.68 -33.44 -35.25
N SER A 133 24.87 -33.68 -34.68
CA SER A 133 25.75 -32.63 -34.15
C SER A 133 26.26 -31.68 -35.23
N GLU A 134 26.36 -32.16 -36.48
CA GLU A 134 26.90 -31.41 -37.62
C GLU A 134 25.84 -30.51 -38.28
N PHE A 135 24.57 -30.95 -38.32
CA PHE A 135 23.47 -30.16 -38.88
C PHE A 135 22.99 -29.03 -37.94
N ALA A 136 23.18 -29.18 -36.62
CA ALA A 136 22.76 -28.20 -35.62
C ALA A 136 23.78 -27.05 -35.39
N GLY A 137 24.93 -27.06 -36.05
CA GLY A 137 25.90 -25.95 -36.00
C GLY A 137 26.56 -25.74 -34.64
N ILE A 138 26.83 -26.82 -33.89
CA ILE A 138 27.53 -26.75 -32.60
C ILE A 138 29.04 -26.68 -32.88
N PRO A 139 29.78 -25.64 -32.42
CA PRO A 139 31.21 -25.56 -32.64
C PRO A 139 31.96 -26.74 -32.00
N PRO A 140 33.03 -27.26 -32.62
CA PRO A 140 33.71 -28.51 -32.24
C PRO A 140 34.51 -28.45 -30.92
N GLY A 141 34.26 -27.48 -30.04
CA GLY A 141 35.00 -27.25 -28.79
C GLY A 141 34.57 -28.11 -27.60
N PHE A 142 33.46 -28.85 -27.67
CA PHE A 142 32.96 -29.69 -26.57
C PHE A 142 33.15 -31.20 -26.79
N ARG A 143 34.01 -31.62 -27.72
CA ARG A 143 34.28 -33.06 -27.97
C ARG A 143 35.27 -33.74 -27.01
N HIS A 144 35.83 -33.02 -26.03
CA HIS A 144 36.91 -33.57 -25.18
C HIS A 144 36.61 -33.68 -23.68
N VAL A 145 35.36 -33.54 -23.26
CA VAL A 145 35.00 -33.84 -21.86
C VAL A 145 33.76 -34.71 -21.82
N ILE A 146 33.92 -35.98 -22.18
CA ILE A 146 33.38 -37.18 -21.52
C ILE A 146 34.28 -38.34 -21.92
#